data_AF-A0A9W8AQJ7-F1
#
_entry.id   AF-A0A9W8AQJ7-F1
#
_cell.length_a   1.000
_cell.length_b   1.000
_cell.length_c   1.000
_cell.angle_alpha   90.00
_cell.angle_beta   90.00
_cell.angle_gamma   90.00
#
_symmetry.space_group_name_H-M   'P 1'
#
loop_
_entity.id
_entity.type
_entity.pdbx_description
1 polymer ?
#
loop_
_entity_poly.entity_id
_entity_poly.type
_entity_poly.pdbx_seq_one_letter_code
_entity_poly.pdbx_strand_id
1 'polypeptide(L)' 'MSKRAKKTQVEQNISLGPQVREGELVFGVAHIFASFNDTFVHVTDLTGRETICRIT' A
#
# COMPACT_ATOMS: atom_id res chain seq x y z
N MET A 1 38.62 21.03 -15.86
CA MET A 1 37.93 20.20 -14.83
C MET A 1 36.46 20.62 -14.77
N SER A 2 35.63 20.06 -15.65
CA SER A 2 34.20 20.38 -15.72
C SER A 2 33.44 19.59 -14.66
N LYS A 3 32.89 20.26 -13.64
CA LYS A 3 32.00 19.63 -12.66
C LYS A 3 30.64 19.41 -13.32
N ARG A 4 30.36 18.15 -13.68
CA ARG A 4 29.06 17.70 -14.16
C ARG A 4 28.06 17.84 -12.99
N ALA A 5 27.18 18.84 -13.07
CA ALA A 5 26.11 19.00 -12.10
C ALA A 5 25.18 17.78 -12.16
N LYS A 6 25.17 17.00 -11.08
CA LYS A 6 24.28 15.85 -10.92
C LYS A 6 22.88 16.44 -10.72
N LYS A 7 22.04 16.34 -11.75
CA LYS A 7 20.63 16.72 -11.69
C LYS A 7 19.97 15.79 -10.68
N THR A 8 19.72 16.27 -9.47
CA THR A 8 18.98 15.55 -8.44
C THR A 8 17.57 15.37 -8.98
N GLN A 9 17.27 14.19 -9.51
CA GLN A 9 15.91 13.81 -9.87
C GLN A 9 15.14 13.74 -8.55
N VAL A 10 14.26 14.72 -8.33
CA VAL A 10 13.28 14.66 -7.25
C VAL A 10 12.30 13.57 -7.66
N GLU A 11 12.38 12.39 -7.04
CA GLU A 11 11.36 11.35 -7.19
C GLU A 11 10.03 11.96 -6.75
N GLN A 12 9.16 12.24 -7.72
CA GLN A 12 7.79 12.62 -7.43
C GLN A 12 7.09 11.39 -6.87
N ASN A 13 6.76 11.41 -5.59
CA ASN A 13 5.98 10.36 -4.96
C ASN A 13 4.52 10.48 -5.48
N ILE A 14 4.20 9.72 -6.53
CA ILE A 14 2.85 9.70 -7.11
C ILE A 14 1.98 8.81 -6.21
N SER A 15 1.12 9.44 -5.40
CA SER A 15 0.09 8.72 -4.64
C SER A 15 -1.08 8.37 -5.56
N LEU A 16 -1.26 7.08 -5.86
CA LEU A 16 -2.37 6.55 -6.67
C LEU A 16 -3.58 6.12 -5.82
N GLY A 17 -3.59 6.45 -4.53
CA GLY A 17 -4.66 6.09 -3.59
C GLY A 17 -5.88 7.01 -3.66
N PRO A 18 -6.96 6.66 -2.93
CA PRO A 18 -8.15 7.50 -2.83
C PRO A 18 -7.80 8.88 -2.24
N GLN A 19 -8.39 9.94 -2.79
CA GLN A 19 -8.31 11.28 -2.22
C GLN A 19 -9.36 11.41 -1.11
N VAL A 20 -8.92 11.37 0.14
CA VAL A 20 -9.79 11.52 1.31
C VAL A 20 -9.75 12.93 1.86
N ARG A 21 -10.88 13.38 2.40
CA ARG A 21 -10.94 14.65 3.15
C ARG A 21 -10.35 14.46 4.54
N GLU A 22 -9.98 15.56 5.17
CA GLU A 22 -9.47 15.54 6.53
C GLU A 22 -10.54 14.99 7.50
N GLY A 23 -10.18 13.94 8.25
CA GLY A 23 -11.09 13.24 9.16
C GLY A 23 -11.82 12.03 8.59
N GLU A 24 -11.65 11.70 7.29
CA GLU A 24 -12.22 10.49 6.69
C GLU A 24 -11.24 9.31 6.75
N LEU A 25 -11.78 8.10 6.99
CA LEU A 25 -11.02 6.85 7.02
C LEU A 25 -11.25 6.03 5.75
N VAL A 26 -10.18 5.46 5.19
CA VAL A 26 -10.26 4.46 4.14
C VAL A 26 -10.30 3.08 4.78
N PHE A 27 -11.41 2.37 4.61
CA PHE A 27 -11.60 1.03 5.17
C PHE A 27 -11.24 -0.06 4.17
N GLY A 28 -10.61 -1.11 4.68
CA GLY A 28 -10.40 -2.40 4.01
C GLY A 28 -10.66 -3.53 5.00
N VAL A 29 -10.72 -4.76 4.49
CA VAL A 29 -10.96 -5.96 5.30
C VAL A 29 -9.68 -6.76 5.40
N ALA A 30 -9.21 -7.01 6.62
CA ALA A 30 -8.08 -7.88 6.88
C ALA A 30 -8.57 -9.29 7.25
N HIS A 31 -8.36 -10.23 6.34
CA HIS A 31 -8.59 -11.66 6.57
C HIS A 31 -7.34 -12.26 7.21
N ILE A 32 -7.43 -12.56 8.50
CA ILE A 32 -6.35 -13.18 9.26
C ILE A 32 -6.72 -14.65 9.45
N PHE A 33 -5.94 -15.53 8.83
CA PHE A 33 -6.05 -16.96 9.06
C PHE A 33 -4.83 -17.42 9.83
N ALA A 34 -5.06 -17.93 11.03
CA ALA A 34 -4.02 -18.47 11.88
C ALA A 34 -4.25 -19.97 12.07
N SER A 35 -3.33 -20.77 11.55
CA SER A 35 -3.29 -22.22 11.71
C SER A 35 -2.04 -22.65 12.46
N PHE A 36 -1.97 -23.91 12.84
CA PHE A 36 -0.81 -24.45 13.56
C PHE A 36 0.50 -24.43 12.76
N ASN A 37 0.41 -24.34 11.43
CA ASN A 37 1.58 -24.42 10.55
C ASN A 37 1.90 -23.09 9.86
N ASP A 38 0.96 -22.14 9.86
CA ASP A 38 1.11 -20.88 9.14
C ASP A 38 0.06 -19.83 9.57
N THR A 39 0.43 -18.57 9.42
CA THR A 39 -0.43 -17.40 9.64
C THR A 39 -0.39 -16.50 8.41
N PHE A 40 -1.52 -16.34 7.71
CA PHE A 40 -1.60 -15.40 6.59
C PHE A 40 -2.48 -14.20 6.93
N VAL A 41 -2.05 -13.04 6.42
CA VAL A 41 -2.80 -11.78 6.47
C VAL A 41 -3.10 -11.36 5.03
N HIS A 42 -4.39 -11.33 4.70
CA HIS A 42 -4.88 -10.96 3.37
C HIS A 42 -5.81 -9.76 3.46
N VAL A 43 -5.35 -8.61 2.97
CA VAL A 43 -6.10 -7.36 2.96
C VAL A 43 -6.82 -7.20 1.62
N THR A 44 -8.13 -7.00 1.68
CA THR A 44 -9.00 -6.75 0.52
C THR A 44 -9.78 -5.45 0.64
N ASP A 45 -10.43 -5.05 -0.45
CA ASP A 45 -11.51 -4.08 -0.40
C ASP A 45 -12.73 -4.60 0.40
N LEU A 46 -13.75 -3.75 0.57
CA LEU A 46 -14.94 -4.08 1.34
C LEU A 46 -15.76 -5.23 0.73
N THR A 47 -15.67 -5.45 -0.57
CA THR A 47 -16.36 -6.57 -1.23
C THR A 47 -15.62 -7.90 -1.10
N GLY A 48 -14.35 -7.87 -0.68
CA GLY A 48 -13.48 -9.05 -0.62
C GLY A 48 -12.96 -9.51 -1.99
N ARG A 49 -13.24 -8.76 -3.06
CA ARG A 49 -12.97 -9.19 -4.44
C ARG A 49 -11.61 -8.70 -4.93
N GLU A 50 -11.22 -7.49 -4.56
CA GLU A 50 -9.94 -6.91 -4.92
C GLU A 50 -8.94 -7.09 -3.78
N THR A 51 -7.78 -7.66 -4.10
CA THR A 51 -6.70 -7.85 -3.13
C THR A 51 -5.77 -6.65 -3.15
N ILE A 52 -5.58 -6.03 -1.99
CA ILE A 52 -4.65 -4.91 -1.81
C ILE A 52 -3.26 -5.43 -1.47
N CYS A 53 -3.18 -6.37 -0.51
CA CYS A 53 -1.93 -6.96 -0.07
C CYS A 53 -2.18 -8.36 0.50
N ARG A 54 -1.23 -9.27 0.33
CA ARG A 54 -1.25 -10.59 0.95
C ARG A 54 0.14 -10.97 1.41
N ILE A 55 0.27 -11.34 2.68
CA ILE A 55 1.51 -11.86 3.26
C ILE A 55 1.23 -13.17 4.02
N THR A 56 2.23 -14.02 4.03
CA THR A 56 2.33 -15.32 4.70
C THR A 56 3.61 -15.31 5.52
#